data_AF-A0A261KUC8-F1
#
_entry.id   AF-A0A261KUC8-F1
#
_cell.length_a   1.000
_cell.length_b   1.000
_cell.length_c   1.000
_cell.angle_alpha   90.00
_cell.angle_beta   90.00
_cell.angle_gamma   90.00
#
_symmetry.space_group_name_H-M   'P 1'
#
loop_
_entity.id
_entity.type
_entity.pdbx_description
1 polymer ?
#
loop_
_entity_poly.entity_id
_entity_poly.type
_entity_poly.pdbx_seq_one_letter_code
_entity_poly.pdbx_strand_id
1 'polypeptide(L)'
;KGNAYGAGCSYSGLGKTVSLYSYRDPHVSRTLDVFAGLIDYIKDVDWTQTDVDRAIIATTQDDSPVLRPETATGLALERYLTAKSSEVREERYERSLKATVADVKQTLLDVFTAGMERNNICVMSSREKLEEANRHREADPLNISDIM
;
A
#
# COMPACT_ATOMS: atom_id res chain seq x y z
N LYS A 1 7.36 15.51 3.20
CA LYS A 1 6.90 15.54 4.62
C LYS A 1 5.69 16.48 4.74
N GLY A 2 4.74 16.21 5.63
CA GLY A 2 3.46 16.94 5.71
C GLY A 2 2.69 16.81 7.03
N ASN A 3 3.35 16.46 8.14
CA ASN A 3 2.76 16.41 9.49
C ASN A 3 1.53 15.50 9.68
N ALA A 4 1.28 14.53 8.79
CA ALA A 4 0.34 13.45 9.05
C ALA A 4 0.85 12.55 10.19
N TYR A 5 -0.07 11.99 10.98
CA TYR A 5 0.30 11.03 12.02
C TYR A 5 0.83 9.72 11.42
N GLY A 6 0.24 9.28 10.30
CA GLY A 6 0.69 8.10 9.57
C GLY A 6 0.38 8.20 8.09
N ALA A 7 1.18 7.51 7.28
CA ALA A 7 0.92 7.27 5.88
C ALA A 7 1.53 5.94 5.49
N GLY A 8 1.03 5.29 4.46
CA GLY A 8 1.54 4.00 4.04
C GLY A 8 0.94 3.48 2.75
N CYS A 9 1.41 2.30 2.39
CA CYS A 9 0.92 1.50 1.29
C CYS A 9 0.58 0.11 1.83
N SER A 10 -0.54 -0.45 1.41
CA SER A 10 -0.91 -1.83 1.72
C SER A 10 -1.30 -2.58 0.46
N TYR A 11 -1.08 -3.89 0.46
CA TYR A 11 -1.44 -4.79 -0.64
C TYR A 11 -2.30 -5.93 -0.10
N SER A 12 -3.43 -6.16 -0.75
CA SER A 12 -4.29 -7.32 -0.49
C SER A 12 -4.20 -8.28 -1.66
N GLY A 13 -3.54 -9.43 -1.46
CA GLY A 13 -3.45 -10.47 -2.49
C GLY A 13 -4.81 -11.11 -2.82
N LEU A 14 -5.70 -11.24 -1.83
CA LEU A 14 -7.04 -11.79 -2.03
C LEU A 14 -7.95 -10.81 -2.78
N GLY A 15 -7.90 -9.53 -2.40
CA GLY A 15 -8.67 -8.46 -3.04
C GLY A 15 -8.06 -7.98 -4.36
N LYS A 16 -6.79 -8.32 -4.63
CA LYS A 16 -5.99 -7.81 -5.75
C LYS A 16 -5.94 -6.28 -5.80
N THR A 17 -5.87 -5.66 -4.63
CA THR A 17 -5.86 -4.21 -4.47
C THR A 17 -4.56 -3.73 -3.83
N VAL A 18 -4.09 -2.57 -4.28
CA VAL A 18 -3.04 -1.79 -3.63
C VAL A 18 -3.67 -0.49 -3.19
N SER A 19 -3.46 -0.13 -1.92
CA SER A 19 -4.05 1.06 -1.31
C SER A 19 -2.96 1.97 -0.77
N LEU A 20 -3.01 3.24 -1.15
CA LEU A 20 -2.23 4.31 -0.54
C LEU A 20 -3.14 5.02 0.48
N TYR A 21 -2.61 5.33 1.66
CA TYR A 21 -3.40 5.98 2.69
C TYR A 21 -2.59 6.98 3.50
N SER A 22 -3.29 7.95 4.08
CA SER A 22 -2.81 8.79 5.17
C SER A 22 -3.82 8.77 6.32
N TYR A 23 -3.32 8.99 7.54
CA TYR A 23 -4.13 8.92 8.76
C TYR A 23 -3.84 10.13 9.65
N ARG A 24 -4.92 10.78 10.10
CA ARG A 24 -4.90 12.08 10.81
C ARG A 24 -4.01 13.10 10.10
N ASP A 25 -4.19 13.17 8.79
CA ASP A 25 -3.45 14.05 7.90
C ASP A 25 -4.15 15.42 7.79
N PRO A 26 -3.46 16.54 8.07
CA PRO A 26 -4.07 17.85 7.92
C PRO A 26 -4.26 18.28 6.46
N HIS A 27 -3.61 17.65 5.47
CA HIS A 27 -3.55 18.12 4.09
C HIS A 27 -4.15 17.14 3.08
N VAL A 28 -5.31 17.48 2.52
CA VAL A 28 -5.96 16.64 1.49
C VAL A 28 -5.25 16.73 0.14
N SER A 29 -5.23 17.93 -0.49
CA SER A 29 -4.68 18.08 -1.85
C SER A 29 -3.23 17.64 -1.94
N ARG A 30 -2.39 18.12 -1.01
CA ARG A 30 -0.96 17.78 -0.96
C ARG A 30 -0.72 16.27 -0.95
N THR A 31 -1.52 15.52 -0.20
CA THR A 31 -1.32 14.07 -0.07
C THR A 31 -1.76 13.34 -1.33
N LEU A 32 -2.83 13.78 -1.99
CA LEU A 32 -3.20 13.27 -3.31
C LEU A 32 -2.11 13.58 -4.35
N ASP A 33 -1.48 14.75 -4.30
CA ASP A 33 -0.38 15.12 -5.20
C ASP A 33 0.86 14.25 -4.94
N VAL A 34 1.16 13.94 -3.68
CA VAL A 34 2.22 12.99 -3.31
C VAL A 34 1.93 11.59 -3.85
N PHE A 35 0.69 11.12 -3.78
CA PHE A 35 0.30 9.83 -4.34
C PHE A 35 0.40 9.82 -5.86
N ALA A 36 0.00 10.90 -6.54
CA ALA A 36 0.12 11.03 -7.99
C ALA A 36 1.59 11.01 -8.46
N GLY A 37 2.50 11.59 -7.68
CA GLY A 37 3.94 11.58 -7.97
C GLY A 37 4.67 10.26 -7.69
N LEU A 38 3.97 9.22 -7.24
CA LEU A 38 4.61 7.96 -6.80
C LEU A 38 5.38 7.25 -7.92
N ILE A 39 4.83 7.23 -9.15
CA ILE A 39 5.47 6.54 -10.27
C ILE A 39 6.83 7.19 -10.60
N ASP A 40 6.88 8.51 -10.66
CA ASP A 40 8.13 9.23 -10.96
C ASP A 40 9.13 9.09 -9.82
N TYR A 41 8.67 9.11 -8.57
CA TYR A 41 9.51 8.78 -7.42
C TYR A 41 10.15 7.38 -7.54
N ILE A 42 9.38 6.37 -7.93
CA ILE A 42 9.90 5.00 -8.11
C ILE A 42 10.95 4.96 -9.23
N LYS A 43 10.76 5.69 -10.33
CA LYS A 43 11.75 5.77 -11.43
C LYS A 43 13.05 6.41 -10.97
N ASP A 44 12.97 7.48 -10.20
CA ASP A 44 14.13 8.31 -9.84
C ASP A 44 14.91 7.77 -8.64
N VAL A 45 14.23 7.08 -7.72
CA VAL A 45 14.89 6.57 -6.51
C VAL A 45 15.88 5.45 -6.85
N ASP A 46 17.08 5.58 -6.30
CA ASP A 46 18.17 4.61 -6.43
C ASP A 46 18.23 3.74 -5.17
N TRP A 47 17.52 2.61 -5.19
CA TRP A 47 17.53 1.65 -4.08
C TRP A 47 18.74 0.75 -4.17
N THR A 48 19.35 0.49 -3.02
CA THR A 48 20.39 -0.54 -2.92
C THR A 48 19.77 -1.92 -2.68
N GLN A 49 20.52 -2.98 -2.96
CA GLN A 49 20.08 -4.33 -2.58
C GLN A 49 19.84 -4.43 -1.07
N THR A 50 20.62 -3.73 -0.25
CA THR A 50 20.39 -3.69 1.21
C THR A 50 19.04 -3.10 1.59
N ASP A 51 18.50 -2.15 0.82
CA ASP A 51 17.16 -1.60 1.08
C ASP A 51 16.07 -2.65 0.76
N VAL A 52 16.26 -3.42 -0.31
CA VAL A 52 15.39 -4.55 -0.66
C VAL A 52 15.49 -5.66 0.38
N ASP A 53 16.68 -6.02 0.83
CA ASP A 53 16.90 -7.05 1.85
C ASP A 53 16.21 -6.68 3.18
N ARG A 54 16.27 -5.40 3.58
CA ARG A 54 15.53 -4.89 4.75
C ARG A 54 14.02 -5.01 4.56
N ALA A 55 13.51 -4.70 3.37
CA ALA A 55 12.10 -4.86 3.06
C ALA A 55 11.66 -6.33 3.05
N ILE A 56 12.50 -7.26 2.56
CA ILE A 56 12.27 -8.70 2.64
C ILE A 56 12.16 -9.12 4.11
N ILE A 57 13.12 -8.76 4.96
CA ILE A 57 13.08 -9.07 6.40
C ILE A 57 11.78 -8.57 7.04
N ALA A 58 11.42 -7.31 6.79
CA ALA A 58 10.23 -6.70 7.35
C ALA A 58 8.93 -7.41 6.91
N THR A 59 8.84 -7.78 5.62
CA THR A 59 7.63 -8.41 5.05
C THR A 59 7.52 -9.90 5.38
N THR A 60 8.63 -10.60 5.45
CA THR A 60 8.69 -12.03 5.80
C THR A 60 8.29 -12.28 7.26
N GLN A 61 8.51 -11.34 8.17
CA GLN A 61 8.11 -11.48 9.56
C GLN A 61 6.60 -11.72 9.73
N ASP A 62 5.78 -11.11 8.87
CA ASP A 62 4.32 -11.29 8.89
C ASP A 62 3.89 -12.72 8.52
N ASP A 63 4.70 -13.43 7.74
CA ASP A 63 4.42 -14.81 7.37
C ASP A 63 4.70 -15.81 8.50
N SER A 64 5.52 -15.43 9.49
CA SER A 64 5.97 -16.29 10.60
C SER A 64 5.78 -15.62 11.97
N PRO A 65 4.53 -15.29 12.37
CA PRO A 65 4.27 -14.67 13.65
C PRO A 65 4.51 -15.64 14.81
N VAL A 66 4.84 -15.10 15.97
CA VAL A 66 4.83 -15.87 17.23
C VAL A 66 3.38 -16.20 17.58
N LEU A 67 3.03 -17.50 17.56
CA LEU A 67 1.66 -17.95 17.76
C LEU A 67 1.39 -18.38 19.20
N ARG A 68 0.33 -17.82 19.78
CA ARG A 68 -0.30 -18.35 20.99
C ARG A 68 -1.27 -19.47 20.59
N PRO A 69 -1.52 -20.48 21.46
CA PRO A 69 -2.45 -21.56 21.15
C PRO A 69 -3.83 -21.08 20.67
N GLU A 70 -4.36 -20.02 21.31
CA GLU A 70 -5.65 -19.41 20.95
C GLU A 70 -5.70 -18.86 19.51
N THR A 71 -4.59 -18.30 19.02
CA THR A 71 -4.49 -17.71 17.68
C THR A 71 -4.19 -18.73 16.58
N ALA A 72 -3.61 -19.88 16.95
CA ALA A 72 -3.13 -20.87 15.99
C ALA A 72 -4.28 -21.48 15.17
N THR A 73 -5.41 -21.83 15.80
CA THR A 73 -6.56 -22.43 15.12
C THR A 73 -7.22 -21.46 14.14
N GLY A 74 -7.35 -20.19 14.52
CA GLY A 74 -7.92 -19.15 13.65
C GLY A 74 -7.07 -18.93 12.40
N LEU A 75 -5.75 -18.84 12.57
CA LEU A 75 -4.82 -18.69 11.45
C LEU A 75 -4.80 -19.93 10.55
N ALA A 76 -4.88 -21.13 11.11
CA ALA A 76 -4.98 -22.37 10.33
C ALA A 76 -6.25 -22.40 9.47
N LEU A 77 -7.39 -21.99 10.04
CA LEU A 77 -8.65 -21.89 9.32
C LEU A 77 -8.59 -20.82 8.21
N GLU A 78 -8.06 -19.62 8.49
CA GLU A 78 -7.89 -18.58 7.48
C GLU A 78 -7.04 -19.08 6.31
N ARG A 79 -5.90 -19.71 6.60
CA ARG A 79 -5.00 -20.27 5.57
C ARG A 79 -5.70 -21.33 4.73
N TYR A 80 -6.47 -22.21 5.36
CA TYR A 80 -7.26 -23.22 4.65
C TYR A 80 -8.30 -22.57 3.72
N LEU A 81 -9.08 -21.62 4.24
CA LEU A 81 -10.13 -20.92 3.46
C LEU A 81 -9.57 -20.07 2.32
N THR A 82 -8.34 -19.57 2.46
CA THR A 82 -7.66 -18.75 1.45
C THR A 82 -6.67 -19.55 0.58
N ALA A 83 -6.67 -20.88 0.68
CA ALA A 83 -5.79 -21.78 -0.06
C ALA A 83 -4.28 -21.46 0.08
N LYS A 84 -3.86 -20.92 1.23
CA LYS A 84 -2.46 -20.64 1.57
C LYS A 84 -1.80 -21.89 2.18
N SER A 85 -1.57 -22.92 1.37
CA SER A 85 -0.91 -24.14 1.82
C SER A 85 0.55 -23.88 2.25
N SER A 86 1.16 -24.85 2.93
CA SER A 86 2.60 -24.82 3.28
C SER A 86 3.48 -24.61 2.06
N GLU A 87 3.19 -25.31 0.97
CA GLU A 87 3.96 -25.29 -0.27
C GLU A 87 3.90 -23.91 -0.93
N VAL A 88 2.70 -23.31 -1.02
CA VAL A 88 2.50 -21.97 -1.58
C VAL A 88 3.25 -20.91 -0.76
N ARG A 89 3.25 -21.06 0.57
CA ARG A 89 3.96 -20.15 1.47
C ARG A 89 5.48 -20.28 1.34
N GLU A 90 5.98 -21.50 1.26
CA GLU A 90 7.41 -21.79 1.08
C GLU A 90 7.90 -21.26 -0.28
N GLU A 91 7.15 -21.50 -1.36
CA GLU A 91 7.48 -20.97 -2.68
C GLU A 91 7.55 -19.44 -2.69
N ARG A 92 6.57 -18.78 -2.06
CA ARG A 92 6.56 -17.32 -1.91
C ARG A 92 7.77 -16.82 -1.12
N TYR A 93 8.13 -17.50 -0.05
CA TYR A 93 9.29 -17.16 0.79
C TYR A 93 10.60 -17.27 -0.01
N GLU A 94 10.82 -18.42 -0.66
CA GLU A 94 11.98 -18.67 -1.53
C GLU A 94 12.12 -17.66 -2.67
N ARG A 95 10.99 -17.24 -3.27
CA ARG A 95 10.99 -16.19 -4.29
C ARG A 95 11.35 -14.82 -3.71
N SER A 96 10.85 -14.52 -2.51
CA SER A 96 11.13 -13.24 -1.84
C SER A 96 12.61 -13.10 -1.50
N LEU A 97 13.27 -14.17 -1.04
CA LEU A 97 14.71 -14.20 -0.76
C LEU A 97 15.61 -13.93 -1.99
N LYS A 98 15.07 -14.13 -3.19
CA LYS A 98 15.81 -13.96 -4.47
C LYS A 98 15.48 -12.64 -5.17
N ALA A 99 14.63 -11.80 -4.56
CA ALA A 99 14.19 -10.56 -5.18
C ALA A 99 15.35 -9.55 -5.32
N THR A 100 15.54 -9.04 -6.53
CA THR A 100 16.53 -8.01 -6.81
C THR A 100 15.89 -6.62 -6.81
N VAL A 101 16.72 -5.57 -6.74
CA VAL A 101 16.29 -4.18 -6.93
C VAL A 101 15.51 -4.01 -8.24
N ALA A 102 15.97 -4.63 -9.33
CA ALA A 102 15.32 -4.55 -10.62
C ALA A 102 13.93 -5.19 -10.61
N ASP A 103 13.78 -6.37 -10.00
CA ASP A 103 12.49 -7.06 -9.89
C ASP A 103 11.47 -6.22 -9.13
N VAL A 104 11.87 -5.67 -7.97
CA VAL A 104 11.00 -4.86 -7.12
C VAL A 104 10.60 -3.58 -7.85
N LYS A 105 11.56 -2.86 -8.45
CA LYS A 105 11.30 -1.61 -9.15
C LYS A 105 10.39 -1.81 -10.36
N GLN A 106 10.66 -2.82 -11.19
CA GLN A 106 9.82 -3.13 -12.35
C GLN A 106 8.41 -3.51 -11.92
N THR A 107 8.27 -4.40 -10.92
CA THR A 107 6.96 -4.82 -10.42
C THR A 107 6.12 -3.65 -9.91
N LEU A 108 6.73 -2.73 -9.14
CA LEU A 108 6.03 -1.55 -8.64
C LEU A 108 5.62 -0.61 -9.78
N LEU A 109 6.49 -0.40 -10.77
CA LEU A 109 6.15 0.42 -11.94
C LEU A 109 4.98 -0.19 -12.72
N ASP A 110 4.99 -1.50 -12.96
CA ASP A 110 3.92 -2.19 -13.69
C ASP A 110 2.58 -2.08 -12.94
N VAL A 111 2.59 -2.36 -11.64
CA VAL A 111 1.40 -2.33 -10.79
C VAL A 111 0.83 -0.92 -10.67
N PHE A 112 1.66 0.08 -10.38
CA PHE A 112 1.16 1.44 -10.19
C PHE A 112 0.78 2.12 -11.51
N THR A 113 1.49 1.85 -12.61
CA THR A 113 1.11 2.39 -13.93
C THR A 113 -0.24 1.84 -14.36
N ALA A 114 -0.45 0.52 -14.29
CA ALA A 114 -1.74 -0.09 -14.63
C ALA A 114 -2.86 0.30 -13.64
N GLY A 115 -2.52 0.47 -12.36
CA GLY A 115 -3.47 0.78 -11.29
C GLY A 115 -3.93 2.23 -11.26
N MET A 116 -3.06 3.19 -11.57
CA MET A 116 -3.39 4.63 -11.50
C MET A 116 -4.46 5.04 -12.51
N GLU A 117 -4.54 4.39 -13.68
CA GLU A 117 -5.63 4.63 -14.65
C GLU A 117 -7.02 4.22 -14.11
N ARG A 118 -7.07 3.37 -13.09
CA ARG A 118 -8.31 2.79 -12.53
C ARG A 118 -8.42 3.05 -11.02
N ASN A 119 -7.74 4.08 -10.52
CA ASN A 119 -7.72 4.34 -9.09
C ASN A 119 -9.09 4.81 -8.59
N ASN A 120 -9.31 4.66 -7.29
CA ASN A 120 -10.47 5.22 -6.60
C ASN A 120 -9.95 6.06 -5.44
N ILE A 121 -10.46 7.27 -5.30
CA ILE A 121 -10.07 8.21 -4.26
C ILE A 121 -11.24 8.36 -3.28
N CYS A 122 -10.97 8.16 -2.00
CA CYS A 122 -11.91 8.42 -0.92
C CYS A 122 -11.20 9.21 0.18
N VAL A 123 -11.81 10.32 0.59
CA VAL A 123 -11.25 11.21 1.61
C VAL A 123 -12.34 11.49 2.64
N MET A 124 -12.02 11.28 3.93
CA MET A 124 -12.88 11.65 5.04
C MET A 124 -12.25 12.83 5.79
N SER A 125 -12.89 13.99 5.72
CA SER A 125 -12.42 15.22 6.36
C SER A 125 -13.59 16.17 6.66
N SER A 126 -13.31 17.33 7.25
CA SER A 126 -14.33 18.38 7.39
C SER A 126 -14.70 18.96 6.01
N ARG A 127 -15.95 19.40 5.86
CA ARG A 127 -16.44 20.06 4.64
C ARG A 127 -15.53 21.20 4.20
N GLU A 128 -15.14 22.06 5.15
CA GLU A 128 -14.21 23.18 4.91
C GLU A 128 -12.91 22.74 4.23
N LYS A 129 -12.28 21.66 4.72
CA LYS A 129 -11.02 21.13 4.15
C LYS A 129 -11.20 20.50 2.78
N LEU A 130 -12.34 19.85 2.54
CA LEU A 130 -12.65 19.28 1.23
C LEU A 130 -12.89 20.37 0.19
N GLU A 131 -13.62 21.42 0.56
CA GLU A 131 -13.83 22.60 -0.30
C GLU A 131 -12.52 23.36 -0.55
N GLU A 132 -11.66 23.47 0.46
CA GLU A 132 -10.30 24.00 0.30
C GLU A 132 -9.47 23.17 -0.68
N ALA A 133 -9.53 21.84 -0.59
CA ALA A 133 -8.85 20.96 -1.52
C ALA A 133 -9.36 21.17 -2.96
N ASN A 134 -10.68 21.29 -3.15
CA ASN A 134 -11.26 21.52 -4.47
C ASN A 134 -10.84 22.86 -5.09
N ARG A 135 -10.62 23.92 -4.29
CA ARG A 135 -10.05 25.19 -4.79
C ARG A 135 -8.64 25.02 -5.38
N HIS A 136 -7.90 24.01 -4.95
CA HIS A 136 -6.56 23.70 -5.47
C HIS A 136 -6.58 22.62 -6.56
N ARG A 137 -7.74 22.01 -6.83
CA ARG A 137 -7.94 20.89 -7.77
C ARG A 137 -9.03 21.19 -8.80
N GLU A 138 -8.97 22.35 -9.44
CA GLU A 138 -10.02 22.80 -10.39
C GLU A 138 -10.21 21.84 -11.58
N ALA A 139 -9.15 21.15 -12.02
CA ALA A 139 -9.21 20.21 -13.14
C ALA A 139 -9.84 18.84 -12.77
N ASP A 140 -9.85 18.48 -11.48
CA ASP A 140 -10.33 17.19 -10.98
C ASP A 140 -10.80 17.33 -9.52
N PRO A 141 -11.95 17.99 -9.31
CA PRO A 141 -12.48 18.24 -7.97
C PRO A 141 -13.08 16.97 -7.35
N LEU A 142 -12.94 16.83 -6.04
CA LEU A 142 -13.60 15.77 -5.28
C LEU A 142 -15.12 15.99 -5.26
N ASN A 143 -15.88 14.92 -5.41
CA ASN A 143 -17.32 14.94 -5.13
C ASN A 143 -17.55 14.92 -3.61
N ILE A 144 -18.14 15.98 -3.06
CA ILE A 144 -18.34 16.16 -1.62
C ILE A 144 -19.78 15.80 -1.25
N SER A 145 -19.94 14.77 -0.43
CA SER A 145 -21.23 14.37 0.16
C SER A 145 -21.12 14.25 1.67
N ASP A 146 -22.17 14.64 2.38
CA ASP A 146 -22.25 14.38 3.83
C ASP A 146 -22.54 12.90 4.07
N ILE A 147 -21.80 12.31 5.00
CA ILE A 147 -21.91 10.91 5.42
C ILE A 147 -22.50 10.89 6.82
N MET A 148 -23.73 11.38 6.95
CA MET A 148 -24.71 11.22 8.05
C MET A 148 -25.82 12.27 7.91
#